data_AF-A0A0N9DVI7-F1
#
_entry.id   AF-A0A0N9DVI7-F1
#
_cell.length_a   1.000
_cell.length_b   1.000
_cell.length_c   1.000
_cell.angle_alpha   90.00
_cell.angle_beta   90.00
_cell.angle_gamma   90.00
#
_symmetry.space_group_name_H-M   'P 1'
#
loop_
_entity.id
_entity.type
_entity.pdbx_description
1 polymer ?
#
loop_
_entity_poly.entity_id
_entity_poly.type
_entity_poly.pdbx_seq_one_letter_code
_entity_poly.pdbx_strand_id
1 'polypeptide(L)'
;DGGDTWQGSATALWTNGQDMVDASKLLGVDIMTGHWEFTLGMDRVKEIVDKDFAGRTEFLAQNIKTADFGDPVFKPYVIREMNGVRCAIIGQAFP
;
A
#
# COMPACT_ATOMS: atom_id res chain seq x y z
N ASP A 1 -4.21 -1.74 7.17
CA ASP A 1 -3.11 -2.71 7.23
C ASP A 1 -1.79 -1.96 7.46
N GLY A 2 -0.95 -2.43 8.37
CA GLY A 2 0.28 -1.77 8.78
C GLY A 2 1.45 -1.92 7.81
N GLY A 3 1.27 -2.71 6.73
CA GLY A 3 2.33 -3.11 5.82
C GLY A 3 2.95 -4.45 6.22
N ASP A 4 3.94 -4.91 5.46
CA ASP A 4 4.61 -6.21 5.61
C ASP A 4 3.69 -7.42 5.34
N THR A 5 2.76 -7.26 4.39
CA THR A 5 1.69 -8.21 4.08
C THR A 5 1.94 -8.99 2.79
N TRP A 6 2.59 -8.41 1.77
CA TRP A 6 2.65 -9.04 0.44
C TRP A 6 3.75 -10.11 0.28
N GLN A 7 4.43 -10.50 1.35
CA GLN A 7 5.52 -11.47 1.34
C GLN A 7 5.53 -12.37 2.57
N GLY A 8 6.48 -13.30 2.61
CA GLY A 8 6.82 -14.05 3.83
C GLY A 8 6.21 -15.44 3.88
N SER A 9 5.48 -15.83 2.83
CA SER A 9 4.88 -17.13 2.65
C SER A 9 5.30 -17.75 1.31
N ALA A 10 5.19 -19.07 1.19
CA ALA A 10 5.45 -19.78 -0.06
C ALA A 10 4.49 -19.34 -1.19
N THR A 11 3.22 -19.11 -0.86
CA THR A 11 2.20 -18.68 -1.83
C THR A 11 2.45 -17.25 -2.31
N ALA A 12 2.93 -16.35 -1.45
CA ALA A 12 3.36 -15.01 -1.85
C ALA A 12 4.56 -15.07 -2.79
N LEU A 13 5.55 -15.94 -2.53
CA LEU A 13 6.68 -16.14 -3.43
C LEU A 13 6.23 -16.66 -4.81
N TRP A 14 5.36 -17.68 -4.84
CA TRP A 14 4.92 -18.31 -6.09
C TRP A 14 4.01 -17.42 -6.93
N THR A 15 3.33 -16.46 -6.31
CA THR A 15 2.36 -15.58 -6.98
C THR A 15 2.86 -14.14 -7.13
N ASN A 16 4.12 -13.87 -6.77
CA ASN A 16 4.68 -12.51 -6.73
C ASN A 16 3.79 -11.54 -5.92
N GLY A 17 3.37 -12.02 -4.74
CA GLY A 17 2.52 -11.33 -3.76
C GLY A 17 1.03 -11.28 -4.09
N GLN A 18 0.57 -11.79 -5.23
CA GLN A 18 -0.83 -11.63 -5.67
C GLN A 18 -1.84 -12.31 -4.74
N ASP A 19 -1.49 -13.44 -4.13
CA ASP A 19 -2.37 -14.14 -3.19
C ASP A 19 -2.76 -13.24 -2.00
N MET A 20 -1.81 -12.50 -1.45
CA MET A 20 -2.02 -11.57 -0.35
C MET A 20 -2.73 -10.29 -0.80
N VAL A 21 -2.47 -9.81 -2.02
CA VAL A 21 -3.23 -8.71 -2.64
C VAL A 21 -4.70 -9.07 -2.79
N ASP A 22 -5.00 -10.28 -3.27
CA ASP A 22 -6.36 -10.79 -3.42
C ASP A 22 -7.04 -11.02 -2.07
N ALA A 23 -6.31 -11.55 -1.09
CA ALA A 23 -6.80 -11.69 0.28
C ALA A 23 -7.16 -10.32 0.89
N SER A 24 -6.32 -9.30 0.72
CA SER A 24 -6.60 -7.93 1.20
C SER A 24 -7.86 -7.34 0.57
N LYS A 25 -8.09 -7.57 -0.74
CA LYS A 25 -9.33 -7.16 -1.42
C LYS A 25 -10.56 -7.87 -0.83
N LEU A 26 -10.47 -9.17 -0.56
CA LEU A 26 -11.58 -9.95 0.01
C LEU A 26 -11.89 -9.58 1.46
N LEU A 27 -10.85 -9.26 2.25
CA LEU A 27 -10.99 -8.83 3.64
C LEU A 27 -11.50 -7.38 3.76
N GLY A 28 -11.52 -6.62 2.67
CA GLY A 28 -11.96 -5.23 2.68
C GLY A 28 -10.95 -4.29 3.32
N VAL A 29 -9.65 -4.47 3.06
CA VAL A 29 -8.62 -3.54 3.52
C VAL A 29 -8.80 -2.19 2.82
N ASP A 30 -9.23 -1.16 3.56
CA ASP A 30 -9.46 0.18 3.00
C ASP A 30 -8.15 0.96 2.77
N ILE A 31 -7.17 0.81 3.67
CA ILE A 31 -5.96 1.64 3.71
C ILE A 31 -4.78 0.79 4.17
N MET A 32 -3.61 0.99 3.53
CA MET A 32 -2.36 0.37 3.95
C MET A 32 -1.12 1.23 3.74
N THR A 33 0.00 0.80 4.31
CA THR A 33 1.35 1.33 4.03
C THR A 33 2.28 0.16 3.68
N GLY A 34 3.61 0.35 3.64
CA GLY A 34 4.50 -0.76 3.30
C GLY A 34 5.94 -0.65 3.77
N HIS A 35 6.64 -1.77 3.64
CA HIS A 35 8.06 -1.93 3.92
C HIS A 35 8.62 -3.12 3.14
N TRP A 36 8.22 -4.34 3.46
CA TRP A 36 8.66 -5.52 2.74
C TRP A 36 7.99 -5.67 1.36
N GLU A 37 6.89 -4.96 1.11
CA GLU A 37 6.26 -4.83 -0.22
C GLU A 37 7.29 -4.45 -1.30
N PHE A 38 8.25 -3.59 -0.95
CA PHE A 38 9.25 -3.09 -1.89
C PHE A 38 10.26 -4.15 -2.33
N THR A 39 10.31 -5.32 -1.68
CA THR A 39 11.13 -6.45 -2.15
C THR A 39 10.63 -7.09 -3.44
N LEU A 40 9.35 -6.88 -3.80
CA LEU A 40 8.80 -7.30 -5.08
C LEU A 40 9.26 -6.42 -6.25
N GLY A 41 9.96 -5.32 -5.96
CA GLY A 41 10.43 -4.35 -6.94
C GLY A 41 9.39 -3.27 -7.25
N MET A 42 9.89 -2.09 -7.64
CA MET A 42 9.08 -0.88 -7.86
C MET A 42 7.93 -1.10 -8.86
N ASP A 43 8.21 -1.76 -9.99
CA ASP A 43 7.22 -1.97 -11.04
C ASP A 43 6.05 -2.82 -10.55
N ARG A 44 6.33 -3.86 -9.75
CA ARG A 44 5.30 -4.72 -9.19
C ARG A 44 4.48 -3.98 -8.13
N VAL A 45 5.12 -3.21 -7.27
CA VAL A 45 4.43 -2.38 -6.28
C VAL A 45 3.51 -1.37 -6.96
N LYS A 46 4.02 -0.66 -7.98
CA LYS A 46 3.21 0.28 -8.76
C LYS A 46 2.05 -0.40 -9.47
N GLU A 47 2.27 -1.59 -10.05
CA GLU A 47 1.19 -2.35 -10.66
C GLU A 47 0.06 -2.66 -9.67
N ILE A 48 0.39 -3.19 -8.49
CA ILE A 48 -0.60 -3.54 -7.47
C ILE A 48 -1.37 -2.29 -7.02
N VAL A 49 -0.65 -1.21 -6.72
CA VAL A 49 -1.26 0.04 -6.23
C VAL A 49 -2.14 0.70 -7.30
N ASP A 50 -1.64 0.80 -8.53
CA ASP A 50 -2.28 1.56 -9.61
C ASP A 50 -3.36 0.75 -10.35
N LYS A 51 -3.36 -0.60 -10.24
CA LYS A 51 -4.36 -1.47 -10.87
C LYS A 51 -5.20 -2.23 -9.85
N ASP A 52 -4.59 -3.14 -9.08
CA ASP A 52 -5.34 -4.05 -8.20
C ASP A 52 -6.10 -3.32 -7.10
N PHE A 53 -5.49 -2.29 -6.51
CA PHE A 53 -6.05 -1.51 -5.43
C PHE A 53 -6.75 -0.23 -5.86
N ALA A 54 -6.69 0.11 -7.15
CA ALA A 54 -7.30 1.32 -7.69
C ALA A 54 -8.79 1.45 -7.31
N GLY A 55 -9.12 2.55 -6.63
CA GLY A 55 -10.48 2.86 -6.20
C GLY A 55 -11.04 1.97 -5.08
N ARG A 56 -10.22 1.08 -4.49
CA ARG A 56 -10.64 0.16 -3.42
C ARG A 56 -9.80 0.31 -2.16
N THR A 57 -8.48 0.27 -2.30
CA THR A 57 -7.53 0.35 -1.18
C THR A 57 -6.58 1.52 -1.42
N GLU A 58 -6.40 2.38 -0.41
CA GLU A 58 -5.44 3.49 -0.49
C GLU A 58 -4.08 3.01 0.04
N PHE A 59 -3.06 2.99 -0.82
CA PHE A 59 -1.67 2.82 -0.38
C PHE A 59 -1.08 4.18 -0.03
N LEU A 60 -0.74 4.39 1.24
CA LEU A 60 -0.28 5.67 1.78
C LEU A 60 1.17 5.57 2.27
N ALA A 61 1.98 6.54 1.88
CA ALA A 61 3.33 6.71 2.39
C ALA A 61 3.80 8.16 2.21
N GLN A 62 3.91 8.90 3.31
CA GLN A 62 4.37 10.30 3.29
C GLN A 62 5.87 10.45 3.06
N ASN A 63 6.64 9.40 3.36
CA ASN A 63 8.09 9.41 3.38
C ASN A 63 8.76 8.81 2.13
N ILE A 64 7.98 8.34 1.14
CA ILE A 64 8.54 7.79 -0.10
C ILE A 64 8.55 8.87 -1.17
N LYS A 65 9.75 9.15 -1.67
CA LYS A 65 10.01 10.20 -2.65
C LYS A 65 10.91 9.70 -3.77
N THR A 66 10.83 10.35 -4.93
CA THR A 66 11.76 10.11 -6.02
C THR A 66 13.17 10.50 -5.60
N ALA A 67 14.18 9.83 -6.16
CA ALA A 67 15.58 10.07 -5.80
C ALA A 67 16.15 11.37 -6.41
N ASP A 68 15.49 11.93 -7.42
CA ASP A 68 15.92 13.12 -8.14
C ASP A 68 15.46 14.42 -7.44
N PHE A 69 14.21 14.81 -7.65
CA PHE A 69 13.64 16.05 -7.16
C PHE A 69 12.92 15.89 -5.81
N GLY A 70 12.80 14.65 -5.31
CA GLY A 70 12.14 14.38 -4.04
C GLY A 70 10.62 14.46 -4.11
N ASP A 71 10.05 14.23 -5.30
CA ASP A 71 8.60 14.27 -5.50
C ASP A 71 7.93 13.09 -4.79
N PRO A 72 6.74 13.28 -4.20
CA PRO A 72 6.02 12.20 -3.54
C PRO A 72 5.62 11.11 -4.55
N VAL A 73 5.94 9.86 -4.23
CA VAL A 73 5.61 8.71 -5.09
C VAL A 73 4.20 8.19 -4.84
N PHE A 74 3.75 8.30 -3.59
CA PHE A 74 2.43 7.87 -3.12
C PHE A 74 1.72 9.01 -2.39
N LYS A 75 0.42 8.85 -2.18
CA LYS A 75 -0.37 9.81 -1.41
C LYS A 75 0.09 9.78 0.06
N PRO A 76 0.32 10.94 0.71
CA PRO A 76 0.82 10.96 2.08
C PRO A 76 -0.26 10.62 3.11
N TYR A 77 -1.52 10.97 2.85
CA TYR A 77 -2.64 10.79 3.76
C TYR A 77 -3.98 10.78 3.03
N VAL A 78 -5.02 10.29 3.71
CA VAL A 78 -6.43 10.53 3.35
C VAL A 78 -7.16 11.22 4.49
N ILE A 79 -8.25 11.92 4.18
CA ILE A 79 -9.24 12.35 5.16
C ILE A 79 -10.53 11.58 4.86
N ARG A 80 -11.07 10.90 5.86
CA ARG A 80 -12.34 10.18 5.79
C ARG A 80 -13.30 10.76 6.81
N GLU A 81 -14.59 10.79 6.48
CA GLU A 81 -15.62 11.03 7.47
C GLU A 81 -16.04 9.68 8.07
N MET A 82 -15.94 9.56 9.39
CA MET A 82 -16.27 8.35 10.13
C MET A 82 -17.21 8.75 11.26
N ASN A 83 -18.47 8.29 11.19
CA ASN A 83 -19.51 8.63 12.15
C ASN A 83 -19.69 10.15 12.35
N GLY A 84 -19.65 10.93 11.25
CA GLY A 84 -19.77 12.39 11.28
C GLY A 84 -18.54 13.14 11.76
N VAL A 85 -17.43 12.44 12.04
CA VAL A 85 -16.15 13.04 12.44
C VAL A 85 -15.14 12.91 11.29
N ARG A 86 -14.45 14.01 10.95
CA ARG A 86 -13.36 13.96 9.98
C ARG A 86 -12.10 13.40 10.63
N CYS A 87 -11.62 12.28 10.13
CA CYS A 87 -10.41 11.58 10.57
C CYS A 87 -9.35 11.63 9.47
N ALA A 88 -8.17 12.15 9.78
CA ALA A 88 -7.01 12.06 8.90
C ALA A 88 -6.24 10.78 9.20
N ILE A 89 -5.85 10.06 8.15
CA ILE A 89 -5.07 8.83 8.24
C ILE A 89 -3.81 9.05 7.41
N ILE A 90 -2.66 9.05 8.07
CA ILE A 90 -1.34 9.34 7.48
C ILE A 90 -0.59 8.03 7.33
N GLY A 91 -0.04 7.78 6.14
CA GLY A 91 0.79 6.59 5.88
C GLY A 91 2.26 6.88 6.14
N GLN A 92 2.95 5.95 6.78
CA GLN A 92 4.39 5.99 7.01
C GLN A 92 4.96 4.60 6.66
N ALA A 93 5.70 4.52 5.56
CA ALA A 93 6.46 3.34 5.23
C ALA A 93 7.70 3.22 6.13
N PHE A 94 8.29 2.03 6.24
CA PHE A 94 9.54 1.86 6.98
C PHE A 94 10.66 2.77 6.38
N PRO A 95 11.44 3.50 7.20
CA PRO A 95 12.47 4.43 6.73
C PRO A 95 13.69 3.78 6.06
#